data_AF-A0A6M3Z8W8-F1
#
_entry.id   AF-A0A6M3Z8W8-F1
#
_cell.length_a   1.000
_cell.length_b   1.000
_cell.length_c   1.000
_cell.angle_alpha   90.00
_cell.angle_beta   90.00
_cell.angle_gamma   90.00
#
_symmetry.space_group_name_H-M   'P 1'
#
loop_
_entity.id
_entity.type
_entity.pdbx_description
1 polymer ?
#
loop_
_entity_poly.entity_id
_entity_poly.type
_entity_poly.pdbx_seq_one_letter_code
_entity_poly.pdbx_strand_id
1 'polypeptide(L)'
;MKSLPYTIALLFCGLIIVSMAAKGHSTDTDESVQKWEQLAWSKIQDEYKGASFSDYAYMGRTEVNDQQTKDVFRVTVRQKDDTFSVRAEVYFHPVTNHMISINVFRL
;
A
#
# COMPACT_ATOMS: atom_id res chain seq x y z
N MET A 1 -42.69 52.81 -4.95
CA MET A 1 -41.41 53.41 -5.42
C MET A 1 -40.52 53.53 -4.19
N LYS A 2 -39.35 52.91 -4.03
CA LYS A 2 -38.36 52.33 -4.93
C LYS A 2 -37.69 51.15 -4.20
N SER A 3 -37.46 50.07 -4.94
CA SER A 3 -36.66 48.90 -4.56
C SER A 3 -35.23 49.30 -4.20
N LEU A 4 -34.75 48.86 -3.02
CA LEU A 4 -33.37 49.07 -2.58
C LEU A 4 -32.55 47.78 -2.81
N PRO A 5 -31.33 47.87 -3.38
CA PRO A 5 -30.66 46.77 -4.07
C PRO A 5 -29.79 45.94 -3.12
N TYR A 6 -30.32 44.84 -2.58
CA TYR A 6 -29.55 43.87 -1.78
C TYR A 6 -29.17 42.60 -2.54
N THR A 7 -29.13 42.64 -3.87
CA THR A 7 -28.75 41.49 -4.70
C THR A 7 -27.26 41.45 -5.06
N ILE A 8 -26.46 42.46 -4.68
CA ILE A 8 -25.03 42.58 -5.06
C ILE A 8 -24.08 42.21 -3.91
N ALA A 9 -24.58 41.83 -2.72
CA ALA A 9 -23.74 41.38 -1.60
C ALA A 9 -23.53 39.86 -1.54
N LEU A 10 -24.11 39.09 -2.47
CA LEU A 10 -24.15 37.62 -2.43
C LEU A 10 -23.12 36.93 -3.35
N LEU A 11 -22.16 37.68 -3.91
CA LEU A 11 -21.24 37.17 -4.96
C LEU A 11 -19.76 37.11 -4.53
N PHE A 12 -19.42 37.25 -3.24
CA PHE A 12 -18.00 37.31 -2.81
C PHE A 12 -17.63 36.47 -1.57
N CYS A 13 -18.39 35.43 -1.23
CA CYS A 13 -18.02 34.48 -0.16
C CYS A 13 -17.94 33.01 -0.60
N GLY A 14 -18.04 32.73 -1.89
CA GLY A 14 -18.08 31.36 -2.44
C GLY A 14 -16.75 30.83 -2.99
N LEU A 15 -15.60 31.35 -2.57
CA LEU A 15 -14.32 31.06 -3.26
C LEU A 15 -13.11 30.78 -2.37
N ILE A 16 -13.27 30.22 -1.18
CA ILE A 16 -12.20 29.50 -0.46
C ILE A 16 -12.98 28.48 0.40
N ILE A 17 -13.01 27.17 0.14
CA ILE A 17 -11.96 26.17 0.40
C ILE A 17 -12.30 24.93 -0.47
N VAL A 18 -11.83 24.88 -1.72
CA VAL A 18 -11.67 23.61 -2.47
C VAL A 18 -10.19 23.46 -2.72
N SER A 19 -9.46 23.08 -1.69
CA SER A 19 -8.04 22.74 -1.76
C SER A 19 -7.76 21.86 -0.56
N MET A 20 -6.96 20.82 -0.74
CA MET A 20 -6.63 19.77 0.25
C MET A 20 -7.59 18.58 0.32
N ALA A 21 -8.02 18.10 -0.85
CA ALA A 21 -8.06 16.66 -1.07
C ALA A 21 -7.33 16.36 -2.37
N ALA A 22 -6.06 16.76 -2.45
CA ALA A 22 -5.11 16.13 -3.37
C ALA A 22 -4.89 14.71 -2.84
N LYS A 23 -5.83 13.84 -3.16
CA LYS A 23 -5.70 12.40 -3.05
C LYS A 23 -4.68 12.03 -4.13
N GLY A 24 -3.40 12.20 -3.81
CA GLY A 24 -2.30 11.61 -4.56
C GLY A 24 -2.30 10.11 -4.34
N HIS A 25 -3.36 9.42 -4.76
CA HIS A 25 -3.28 7.99 -5.01
C HIS A 25 -2.64 7.88 -6.39
N SER A 26 -1.31 7.99 -6.40
CA SER A 26 -0.52 7.56 -7.54
C SER A 26 -0.73 6.05 -7.63
N THR A 27 -1.72 5.62 -8.41
CA THR A 27 -1.76 4.30 -9.06
C THR A 27 -0.69 4.28 -10.14
N ASP A 28 0.54 4.52 -9.72
CA ASP A 28 1.70 4.00 -10.41
C ASP A 28 2.01 2.72 -9.62
N THR A 29 1.58 1.58 -10.15
CA THR A 29 2.04 0.30 -9.61
C THR A 29 3.52 0.26 -9.92
N ASP A 30 4.30 0.81 -8.99
CA ASP A 30 5.75 0.90 -9.06
C ASP A 30 6.28 -0.50 -9.45
N GLU A 31 7.02 -0.59 -10.56
CA GLU A 31 7.58 -1.84 -11.10
C GLU A 31 8.34 -2.64 -10.03
N SER A 32 8.90 -1.94 -9.04
CA SER A 32 9.55 -2.57 -7.88
C SER A 32 8.57 -3.38 -7.03
N VAL A 33 7.31 -2.94 -6.86
CA VAL A 33 6.28 -3.68 -6.09
C VAL A 33 6.04 -5.05 -6.72
N GLN A 34 5.94 -5.14 -8.05
CA GLN A 34 5.74 -6.42 -8.74
C GLN A 34 6.95 -7.36 -8.56
N LYS A 35 8.16 -6.80 -8.62
CA LYS A 35 9.40 -7.54 -8.33
C LYS A 35 9.41 -8.09 -6.90
N TRP A 36 9.03 -7.27 -5.91
CA TRP A 36 9.01 -7.66 -4.51
C TRP A 36 7.89 -8.65 -4.20
N GLU A 37 6.74 -8.51 -4.85
CA GLU A 37 5.63 -9.46 -4.80
C GLU A 37 6.07 -10.85 -5.27
N GLN A 38 6.75 -10.96 -6.41
CA GLN A 38 7.23 -12.24 -6.92
C GLN A 38 8.25 -12.89 -5.96
N LEU A 39 9.14 -12.10 -5.37
CA LEU A 39 10.14 -12.58 -4.42
C LEU A 39 9.51 -13.03 -3.09
N ALA A 40 8.58 -12.24 -2.54
CA ALA A 40 7.84 -12.59 -1.35
C ALA A 40 7.04 -13.88 -1.55
N TRP A 41 6.32 -13.98 -2.68
CA TRP A 41 5.57 -15.16 -3.06
C TRP A 41 6.45 -16.40 -3.15
N SER A 42 7.58 -16.31 -3.88
CA SER A 42 8.53 -17.42 -4.01
C SER A 42 9.06 -17.86 -2.65
N LYS A 43 9.37 -16.93 -1.75
CA LYS A 43 9.84 -17.24 -0.40
C LYS A 43 8.79 -17.96 0.44
N ILE A 44 7.54 -17.50 0.40
CA ILE A 44 6.42 -18.14 1.09
C ILE A 44 6.19 -19.56 0.56
N GLN A 45 6.20 -19.74 -0.77
CA GLN A 45 6.02 -21.07 -1.37
C GLN A 45 7.14 -22.05 -0.97
N ASP A 46 8.37 -21.56 -0.85
CA ASP A 46 9.51 -22.37 -0.43
C ASP A 46 9.41 -22.79 1.04
N GLU A 47 8.90 -21.91 1.91
CA GLU A 47 8.71 -22.18 3.34
C GLU A 47 7.52 -23.11 3.62
N TYR A 48 6.40 -22.92 2.89
CA TYR A 48 5.16 -23.68 3.08
C TYR A 48 4.89 -24.63 1.89
N LYS A 49 5.89 -25.45 1.52
CA LYS A 49 5.77 -26.42 0.43
C LYS A 49 4.58 -27.36 0.63
N GLY A 50 3.78 -27.52 -0.43
CA GLY A 50 2.59 -28.38 -0.43
C GLY A 50 1.39 -27.80 0.32
N ALA A 51 1.45 -26.55 0.79
CA ALA A 51 0.28 -25.84 1.29
C ALA A 51 -0.53 -25.23 0.14
N SER A 52 -1.81 -24.96 0.40
CA SER A 52 -2.66 -24.16 -0.46
C SER A 52 -2.62 -22.70 0.00
N PHE A 53 -2.72 -21.77 -0.94
CA PHE A 53 -2.62 -20.33 -0.68
C PHE A 53 -3.89 -19.63 -1.17
N SER A 54 -4.42 -18.70 -0.38
CA SER A 54 -5.58 -17.86 -0.73
C SER A 54 -5.41 -16.45 -0.19
N ASP A 55 -6.30 -15.54 -0.60
CA ASP A 55 -6.41 -14.18 -0.04
C ASP A 55 -5.08 -13.40 -0.07
N TYR A 56 -4.33 -13.55 -1.15
CA TYR A 56 -3.09 -12.79 -1.34
C TYR A 56 -3.41 -11.31 -1.46
N ALA A 57 -2.75 -10.50 -0.65
CA ALA A 57 -2.99 -9.07 -0.60
C ALA A 57 -1.71 -8.29 -0.32
N TYR A 58 -1.52 -7.22 -1.07
CA TYR A 58 -0.50 -6.22 -0.79
C TYR A 58 -1.01 -5.28 0.31
N MET A 59 -0.27 -5.20 1.42
CA MET A 59 -0.61 -4.40 2.59
C MET A 59 -0.03 -2.99 2.53
N GLY A 60 0.81 -2.69 1.52
CA GLY A 60 1.37 -1.38 1.27
C GLY A 60 2.87 -1.29 1.54
N ARG A 61 3.40 -0.13 1.15
CA ARG A 61 4.78 0.30 1.32
C ARG A 61 4.91 1.19 2.54
N THR A 62 5.97 1.02 3.31
CA THR A 62 6.30 1.88 4.44
C THR A 62 7.78 2.21 4.40
N GLU A 63 8.11 3.49 4.36
CA GLU A 63 9.48 3.97 4.55
C GLU A 63 9.86 3.80 6.02
N VAL A 64 10.92 3.05 6.28
CA VAL A 64 11.43 2.81 7.64
C VAL A 64 12.44 3.91 7.99
N ASN A 65 13.29 4.28 7.04
CA ASN A 65 14.24 5.39 7.08
C ASN A 65 14.80 5.65 5.67
N ASP A 66 15.69 6.65 5.54
CA ASP A 66 16.33 7.07 4.29
C ASP A 66 17.10 5.95 3.54
N GLN A 67 17.44 4.86 4.22
CA GLN A 67 18.17 3.72 3.67
C GLN A 67 17.32 2.45 3.53
N GLN A 68 16.08 2.46 4.01
CA GLN A 68 15.26 1.27 4.10
C GLN A 68 13.77 1.58 3.95
N THR A 69 13.17 0.94 2.97
CA THR A 69 11.72 0.87 2.75
C THR A 69 11.29 -0.58 2.82
N LYS A 70 10.05 -0.82 3.25
CA LYS A 70 9.47 -2.16 3.27
C LYS A 70 8.16 -2.24 2.52
N ASP A 71 8.00 -3.33 1.79
CA ASP A 71 6.74 -3.74 1.19
C ASP A 71 6.20 -4.95 1.95
N VAL A 72 4.93 -4.90 2.33
CA VAL A 72 4.30 -5.93 3.16
C VAL A 72 3.25 -6.67 2.34
N PHE A 73 3.33 -7.99 2.34
CA PHE A 73 2.40 -8.88 1.66
C PHE A 73 1.77 -9.83 2.68
N ARG A 74 0.49 -10.14 2.49
CA ARG A 74 -0.24 -11.10 3.32
C ARG A 74 -0.82 -12.18 2.44
N VAL A 75 -0.83 -13.40 2.94
CA VAL A 75 -1.49 -14.54 2.31
C VAL A 75 -2.08 -15.44 3.38
N THR A 76 -3.19 -16.09 3.08
CA THR A 76 -3.73 -17.17 3.89
C THR A 76 -3.12 -18.48 3.41
N VAL A 77 -2.48 -19.21 4.33
CA VAL A 77 -1.89 -20.52 4.08
C VAL A 77 -2.78 -21.58 4.72
N ARG A 78 -3.15 -22.59 3.93
CA ARG A 78 -3.83 -23.79 4.41
C ARG A 78 -2.91 -25.00 4.26
N GLN A 79 -2.48 -25.56 5.37
CA GLN A 79 -1.61 -26.72 5.42
C GLN A 79 -2.25 -27.81 6.28
N LYS A 80 -2.60 -28.94 5.65
CA LYS A 80 -3.38 -30.01 6.29
C LYS A 80 -4.71 -29.45 6.83
N ASP A 81 -4.93 -29.53 8.14
CA ASP A 81 -6.14 -29.07 8.82
C ASP A 81 -5.98 -27.67 9.45
N ASP A 82 -4.83 -27.03 9.26
CA ASP A 82 -4.52 -25.72 9.83
C ASP A 82 -4.61 -24.63 8.76
N THR A 83 -5.20 -23.50 9.12
CA THR A 83 -5.34 -22.33 8.25
C THR A 83 -4.92 -21.09 9.05
N PHE A 84 -3.89 -20.41 8.57
CA PHE A 84 -3.31 -19.26 9.25
C PHE A 84 -2.87 -18.21 8.23
N SER A 85 -2.78 -16.96 8.67
CA SER A 85 -2.24 -15.90 7.83
C SER A 85 -0.72 -15.85 7.95
N VAL A 86 -0.06 -15.61 6.82
CA VAL A 86 1.38 -15.36 6.74
C VAL A 86 1.58 -13.94 6.23
N ARG A 87 2.53 -13.24 6.84
CA ARG A 87 2.99 -11.92 6.43
C ARG A 87 4.42 -12.02 5.94
N ALA A 88 4.67 -11.63 4.70
CA ALA A 88 6.01 -11.41 4.18
C ALA A 88 6.32 -9.91 4.17
N GLU A 89 7.49 -9.54 4.67
CA GLU A 89 8.01 -8.18 4.65
C GLU A 89 9.30 -8.16 3.83
N VAL A 90 9.30 -7.42 2.73
CA VAL A 90 10.46 -7.24 1.86
C VAL A 90 11.07 -5.88 2.14
N TYR A 91 12.29 -5.87 2.66
CA TYR A 91 13.06 -4.66 2.95
C TYR A 91 14.04 -4.40 1.82
N PHE A 92 14.11 -3.17 1.33
CA PHE A 92 15.00 -2.75 0.25
C PHE A 92 15.38 -1.27 0.40
N HIS A 93 16.46 -0.86 -0.26
CA HIS A 93 16.91 0.52 -0.23
C HIS A 93 16.07 1.37 -1.20
N PRO A 94 15.47 2.51 -0.77
CA PRO A 94 14.50 3.26 -1.58
C PRO A 94 15.10 3.87 -2.86
N VAL A 95 16.38 4.28 -2.82
CA VAL A 95 17.05 4.90 -3.99
C VAL A 95 17.64 3.86 -4.95
N THR A 96 18.36 2.86 -4.44
CA THR A 96 19.09 1.88 -5.28
C THR A 96 18.25 0.67 -5.66
N ASN A 97 17.06 0.49 -5.06
CA ASN A 97 16.21 -0.69 -5.23
C ASN A 97 16.94 -2.02 -4.95
N HIS A 98 17.99 -1.97 -4.13
CA HIS A 98 18.70 -3.16 -3.67
C HIS A 98 17.94 -3.81 -2.52
N MET A 99 17.66 -5.10 -2.65
CA MET A 99 17.03 -5.89 -1.61
C MET A 99 17.98 -6.00 -0.40
N ILE A 100 17.46 -5.70 0.77
CA ILE A 100 18.16 -5.81 2.05
C ILE A 100 17.81 -7.16 2.70
N SER A 101 16.52 -7.49 2.83
CA SER A 101 16.08 -8.77 3.41
C SER A 101 14.62 -9.09 3.06
N ILE A 102 14.24 -10.36 3.22
CA ILE A 102 12.85 -10.81 3.18
C ILE A 102 12.58 -11.61 4.44
N ASN A 103 11.59 -11.17 5.23
CA ASN A 103 11.20 -11.83 6.46
C ASN A 103 9.78 -12.36 6.32
N VAL A 104 9.57 -13.62 6.71
CA VAL A 104 8.26 -14.27 6.67
C VAL A 104 7.83 -14.57 8.10
N PHE A 105 6.60 -14.22 8.44
CA PHE A 105 6.02 -14.38 9.76
C PHE A 105 4.68 -15.08 9.65
N ARG A 106 4.51 -16.16 10.40
CA ARG A 106 3.20 -16.73 10.70
C ARG A 106 2.50 -15.86 11.73
N LEU A 107 1.23 -15.54 11.49
CA LEU A 107 0.35 -14.76 12.38
C LEU A 107 -0.55 -15.67 13.23
#